data_AF-A0A0F2SJC6-F1
#
_entry.id   AF-A0A0F2SJC6-F1
#
_cell.length_a   1.000
_cell.length_b   1.000
_cell.length_c   1.000
_cell.angle_alpha   90.00
_cell.angle_beta   90.00
_cell.angle_gamma   90.00
#
_symmetry.space_group_name_H-M   'P 1'
#
loop_
_entity.id
_entity.type
_entity.pdbx_description
1 polymer ?
#
loop_
_entity_poly.entity_id
_entity_poly.type
_entity_poly.pdbx_seq_one_letter_code
_entity_poly.pdbx_strand_id
1 'polypeptide(L)' 'MQLQDLGRGTRIELSKMARLLGMKFIGFNPNAQQVSLEFKGKGVTYPLEEFVQQYERECPTSFT' A
#
# COMPACT_ATOMS: atom_id res chain seq x y z
N MET A 1 -17.97 -16.87 2.34
CA MET A 1 -17.56 -15.45 2.42
C MET A 1 -17.52 -14.92 0.99
N GLN A 2 -18.38 -13.96 0.65
CA GLN A 2 -18.50 -13.46 -0.72
C GLN A 2 -17.38 -12.45 -1.00
N LEU A 3 -16.66 -12.67 -2.11
CA LEU A 3 -15.45 -11.96 -2.55
C LEU A 3 -15.70 -10.51 -3.04
N GLN A 4 -16.70 -9.80 -2.49
CA GLN A 4 -17.13 -8.49 -3.04
C GLN A 4 -16.43 -7.27 -2.42
N ASP A 5 -15.60 -7.44 -1.39
CA ASP A 5 -14.94 -6.32 -0.67
C ASP A 5 -13.42 -6.23 -0.84
N LEU A 6 -12.81 -7.07 -1.71
CA LEU A 6 -11.37 -7.06 -1.97
C LEU A 6 -10.85 -5.68 -2.43
N GLY A 7 -11.68 -4.85 -3.06
CA GLY A 7 -11.26 -3.51 -3.48
C GLY A 7 -11.16 -2.50 -2.34
N ARG A 8 -12.15 -2.45 -1.44
CA ARG A 8 -12.24 -1.41 -0.41
C ARG A 8 -11.32 -1.72 0.78
N GLY A 9 -11.31 -2.98 1.23
CA GLY A 9 -10.43 -3.42 2.33
C GLY A 9 -8.95 -3.21 1.99
N THR A 10 -8.53 -3.68 0.82
CA THR A 10 -7.15 -3.52 0.36
C THR A 10 -6.73 -2.06 0.20
N ARG A 11 -7.58 -1.17 -0.33
CA ARG A 11 -7.25 0.27 -0.41
C ARG A 11 -7.06 0.91 0.97
N ILE A 12 -7.87 0.52 1.95
CA ILE A 12 -7.73 1.01 3.34
C ILE A 12 -6.39 0.55 3.93
N GLU A 13 -6.03 -0.72 3.75
CA GLU A 13 -4.76 -1.27 4.25
C GLU A 13 -3.56 -0.60 3.60
N LEU A 14 -3.55 -0.48 2.26
CA LEU A 14 -2.48 0.21 1.54
C LEU A 14 -2.37 1.69 1.93
N SER A 15 -3.49 2.35 2.20
CA SER A 15 -3.47 3.72 2.72
C SER A 15 -2.85 3.81 4.12
N LYS A 16 -3.05 2.80 4.99
CA LYS A 16 -2.42 2.74 6.31
C LYS A 16 -0.92 2.49 6.19
N MET A 17 -0.52 1.51 5.37
CA MET A 17 0.89 1.20 5.10
C MET A 17 1.63 2.43 4.56
N ALA A 18 1.04 3.13 3.59
CA ALA A 18 1.64 4.32 3.00
C ALA A 18 1.88 5.40 4.07
N ARG A 19 0.87 5.64 4.92
CA ARG A 19 0.98 6.59 6.02
C ARG A 19 2.10 6.23 7.00
N LEU A 20 2.26 4.95 7.34
CA LEU A 20 3.33 4.47 8.23
C LEU A 20 4.72 4.68 7.62
N LEU A 21 4.84 4.54 6.30
CA LEU A 21 6.06 4.82 5.54
C LEU A 21 6.28 6.33 5.26
N GLY A 22 5.45 7.22 5.78
CA GLY A 22 5.55 8.66 5.50
C GLY A 22 5.20 9.05 4.06
N MET A 23 4.40 8.22 3.39
CA MET A 23 3.90 8.43 2.02
C MET A 23 2.40 8.70 2.03
N LYS A 24 1.89 9.37 1.00
CA LYS A 24 0.45 9.60 0.80
C LYS A 24 -0.08 8.66 -0.26
N PHE A 25 -1.12 7.89 0.07
CA PHE A 25 -1.76 7.00 -0.89
C PHE A 25 -2.56 7.79 -1.93
N ILE A 26 -2.37 7.44 -3.21
CA ILE A 26 -3.11 8.01 -4.34
C ILE A 26 -4.11 6.99 -4.88
N GLY A 27 -3.69 5.75 -5.11
CA GLY A 27 -4.56 4.73 -5.69
C GLY A 27 -3.92 3.36 -5.80
N PHE A 28 -4.76 2.37 -6.10
CA PHE A 28 -4.35 0.98 -6.32
C PHE A 28 -5.01 0.46 -7.60
N ASN A 29 -4.20 -0.07 -8.52
CA ASN A 29 -4.64 -0.76 -9.72
C ASN A 29 -4.55 -2.29 -9.50
N PRO A 30 -5.70 -2.97 -9.30
CA PRO A 30 -5.71 -4.42 -9.06
C PRO A 30 -5.35 -5.25 -10.30
N ASN A 31 -5.56 -4.72 -11.51
CA ASN A 31 -5.24 -5.46 -12.74
C ASN A 31 -3.72 -5.50 -12.98
N ALA A 32 -3.04 -4.39 -12.68
CA ALA A 32 -1.59 -4.28 -12.81
C ALA A 32 -0.82 -4.61 -11.53
N GLN A 33 -1.53 -4.86 -10.42
CA GLN A 33 -0.95 -5.04 -9.07
C GLN A 33 0.03 -3.88 -8.74
N GLN A 34 -0.43 -2.64 -8.90
CA GLN A 34 0.39 -1.44 -8.69
C GLN A 34 -0.25 -0.49 -7.70
N VAL A 35 0.58 0.12 -6.85
CA VAL A 35 0.17 1.16 -5.92
C VAL A 35 0.82 2.49 -6.32
N SER A 36 0.01 3.54 -6.37
CA SER A 36 0.48 4.90 -6.64
C SER A 36 0.46 5.71 -5.35
N LEU A 37 1.56 6.40 -5.07
CA LEU A 37 1.83 7.12 -3.84
C LEU A 37 2.43 8.50 -4.18
N GLU A 38 2.33 9.44 -3.24
CA GLU A 38 3.10 10.67 -3.27
C GLU A 38 4.13 10.62 -2.15
N PHE A 39 5.40 10.87 -2.49
CA PHE A 39 6.50 10.96 -1.55
C PHE A 39 7.28 12.24 -1.81
N LYS A 40 7.39 13.11 -0.80
CA LYS A 40 8.08 14.42 -0.90
C LYS A 40 7.61 15.26 -2.10
N GLY A 41 6.30 15.28 -2.35
CA GLY A 41 5.69 16.04 -3.46
C GLY A 41 5.85 15.41 -4.85
N LYS A 42 6.40 14.19 -4.97
CA LYS A 42 6.52 13.46 -6.23
C LYS A 42 5.59 12.25 -6.25
N GLY A 43 4.85 12.09 -7.34
CA GLY A 43 4.07 10.88 -7.62
C GLY A 43 5.00 9.73 -8.01
N VAL A 44 4.86 8.59 -7.33
CA VAL A 44 5.61 7.36 -7.58
C VAL A 44 4.65 6.19 -7.66
N THR A 45 4.96 5.22 -8.51
CA THR A 45 4.16 3.99 -8.65
C THR A 45 5.08 2.80 -8.47
N TYR A 46 4.69 1.90 -7.58
CA TYR A 46 5.41 0.66 -7.29
C TYR A 46 4.56 -0.55 -7.67
N PRO A 47 5.19 -1.68 -8.03
CA PRO A 47 4.57 -2.98 -7.86
C PRO A 47 4.08 -3.14 -6.41
N LEU A 48 2.91 -3.72 -6.24
CA LEU A 48 2.28 -3.93 -4.93
C LEU A 48 3.21 -4.70 -3.99
N GLU A 49 3.85 -5.74 -4.50
CA GLU A 49 4.76 -6.60 -3.74
C GLU A 49 5.96 -5.82 -3.18
N GLU A 50 6.62 -5.00 -4.01
CA GLU A 50 7.76 -4.18 -3.56
C GLU A 50 7.36 -3.19 -2.46
N PHE A 51 6.17 -2.60 -2.58
CA PHE A 51 5.63 -1.70 -1.57
C PHE A 51 5.37 -2.41 -0.24
N VAL A 52 4.78 -3.61 -0.28
CA VAL A 52 4.54 -4.42 0.93
C VAL A 52 5.86 -4.85 1.57
N GLN A 53 6.84 -5.30 0.78
CA GLN A 53 8.16 -5.66 1.27
C GLN A 53 8.89 -4.45 1.90
N GLN A 54 8.71 -3.24 1.36
CA GLN A 54 9.25 -2.03 1.98
C GLN A 54 8.56 -1.76 3.32
N TYR A 55 7.24 -1.89 3.37
CA TYR A 55 6.47 -1.74 4.60
C TYR A 55 6.94 -2.72 5.69
N GLU A 56 7.07 -4.01 5.38
CA GLU A 56 7.51 -5.03 6.32
C GLU A 56 8.95 -4.81 6.83
N ARG A 57 9.82 -4.25 6.00
CA ARG A 57 11.21 -3.92 6.38
C ARG A 57 11.28 -2.73 7.35
N GLU A 58 10.53 -1.67 7.09
CA GLU A 58 10.57 -0.42 7.87
C GLU A 58 9.66 -0.46 9.10
N CYS A 59 8.58 -1.22 9.01
CA CYS A 59 7.66 -1.51 10.09
C CYS A 59 7.73 -3.01 10.38
N PRO A 60 8.84 -3.51 10.97
CA PRO A 60 8.86 -4.86 11.47
C PRO A 60 7.73 -4.93 12.48
N THR A 61 6.63 -5.58 12.11
CA THR A 61 5.53 -5.82 13.01
C THR A 61 6.14 -6.48 14.23
N SER A 62 6.07 -5.80 15.37
CA SER A 62 6.29 -6.41 16.68
C SER A 62 5.28 -7.54 16.81
N PHE A 63 5.62 -8.72 16.28
CA PHE A 63 5.01 -9.97 16.65
C PHE A 63 5.57 -10.32 18.02
N THR A 64 5.08 -9.62 19.04
CA THR A 64 5.17 -9.97 20.46
C THR A 64 3.79 -9.77 21.06
#